data_AF-A0A1B0DD08-F1
#
_entry.id   AF-A0A1B0DD08-F1
#
_cell.length_a   1.000
_cell.length_b   1.000
_cell.length_c   1.000
_cell.angle_alpha   90.00
_cell.angle_beta   90.00
_cell.angle_gamma   90.00
#
_symmetry.space_group_name_H-M   'P 1'
#
loop_
_entity.id
_entity.type
_entity.pdbx_description
1 polymer ?
#
loop_
_entity_poly.entity_id
_entity_poly.type
_entity_poly.pdbx_seq_one_letter_code
_entity_poly.pdbx_strand_id
1 'polypeptide(L)' 'MKFPTMLTDFDEMPAIKLGEYTLTFELDPLGPVGQGVAERELRETPERQKKATEELRNLLKGKILL' A
#
# COMPACT_ATOMS: atom_id res chain seq x y z
N MET A 1 -16.19 9.29 -24.07
CA MET A 1 -15.97 8.66 -22.75
C MET A 1 -14.54 8.98 -22.33
N LYS A 2 -14.34 9.62 -21.17
CA LYS A 2 -13.02 9.64 -20.52
C LYS A 2 -12.90 8.35 -19.73
N PHE A 3 -11.88 7.56 -20.01
CA PHE A 3 -11.52 6.44 -19.15
C PHE A 3 -10.74 7.01 -17.96
N PRO A 4 -11.09 6.67 -16.71
CA PRO A 4 -10.26 7.02 -15.56
C PRO A 4 -8.85 6.47 -15.77
N THR A 5 -7.85 7.33 -15.55
CA THR A 5 -6.44 7.00 -15.81
C THR A 5 -5.63 6.87 -14.52
N MET A 6 -6.08 7.52 -13.46
CA MET A 6 -5.45 7.51 -12.14
C MET A 6 -6.34 6.80 -11.13
N LEU A 7 -5.74 6.24 -10.07
CA LEU A 7 -6.50 5.57 -9.01
C LEU A 7 -7.47 6.52 -8.28
N THR A 8 -7.14 7.82 -8.23
CA THR A 8 -7.99 8.87 -7.67
C THR A 8 -9.24 9.17 -8.50
N ASP A 9 -9.31 8.68 -9.73
CA ASP A 9 -10.44 8.93 -10.63
C ASP A 9 -11.58 7.91 -10.41
N PHE A 10 -11.41 6.93 -9.51
CA PHE A 10 -12.39 5.87 -9.23
C PHE A 10 -13.21 6.20 -7.98
N ASP A 11 -14.54 6.24 -8.13
CA ASP A 11 -15.47 6.37 -6.99
C ASP A 11 -15.54 5.06 -6.17
N GLU A 12 -15.44 3.92 -6.84
CA GLU A 12 -15.36 2.59 -6.24
C GLU A 12 -14.15 1.83 -6.81
N MET A 13 -13.40 1.17 -5.93
CA MET A 13 -12.21 0.43 -6.36
C MET A 13 -12.59 -0.83 -7.14
N PRO A 14 -11.96 -1.07 -8.30
CA PRO A 14 -12.21 -2.28 -9.07
C PRO A 14 -11.83 -3.52 -8.26
N ALA A 15 -12.68 -4.53 -8.35
CA ALA A 15 -12.52 -5.81 -7.67
C ALA A 15 -12.67 -6.97 -8.65
N ILE A 16 -11.92 -8.05 -8.44
CA ILE A 16 -12.02 -9.29 -9.20
C ILE A 16 -12.53 -10.39 -8.28
N LYS A 17 -13.62 -11.06 -8.67
CA LYS A 17 -14.09 -12.28 -8.01
C LYS A 17 -13.36 -13.50 -8.56
N LEU A 18 -12.73 -14.29 -7.69
CA LEU A 18 -12.08 -15.56 -8.01
C LEU A 18 -12.66 -16.65 -7.10
N GLY A 19 -13.68 -17.35 -7.59
CA GLY A 19 -14.46 -18.28 -6.76
C GLY A 19 -15.07 -17.54 -5.56
N GLU A 20 -14.77 -18.02 -4.35
CA GLU A 20 -15.23 -17.41 -3.09
C GLU A 20 -14.42 -16.17 -2.67
N TYR A 21 -13.32 -15.87 -3.35
CA TYR A 21 -12.44 -14.74 -3.01
C TYR A 21 -12.82 -13.48 -3.78
N THR A 22 -12.66 -12.33 -3.13
CA THR A 22 -12.76 -11.00 -3.77
C THR A 22 -11.39 -10.36 -3.67
N LEU A 23 -10.69 -10.26 -4.79
CA LEU A 23 -9.45 -9.50 -4.88
C LEU A 23 -9.79 -8.04 -5.09
N THR A 24 -9.31 -7.19 -4.20
CA THR A 24 -9.46 -5.73 -4.30
C THR A 24 -8.06 -5.11 -4.19
N PHE A 25 -7.92 -3.89 -4.70
CA PHE A 25 -6.80 -3.07 -4.28
C PHE A 25 -7.02 -2.68 -2.82
N GLU A 26 -6.18 -3.19 -1.92
CA GLU A 26 -6.20 -2.78 -0.51
C GLU A 26 -5.64 -1.36 -0.40
N LEU A 27 -6.53 -0.38 -0.41
CA LEU A 27 -6.22 1.02 -0.05
C LEU A 27 -6.48 1.28 1.45
N ASP A 28 -7.29 0.43 2.07
CA ASP A 28 -7.50 0.38 3.52
C ASP A 28 -6.32 -0.32 4.22
N PRO A 29 -6.20 -0.17 5.56
CA PRO A 29 -5.22 -0.93 6.32
C PRO A 29 -5.31 -2.43 6.02
N LEU A 30 -4.14 -3.09 5.91
CA LEU A 30 -4.04 -4.53 5.62
C LEU A 30 -4.99 -5.33 6.51
N GLY A 31 -5.69 -6.30 5.92
CA GLY A 31 -6.47 -7.27 6.68
C GLY A 31 -5.57 -8.16 7.57
N PRO A 32 -6.15 -8.96 8.50
CA PRO A 32 -5.38 -9.76 9.46
C PRO A 32 -4.35 -10.70 8.82
N VAL A 33 -4.67 -11.28 7.66
CA VAL A 33 -3.75 -12.13 6.89
C VAL A 33 -2.56 -11.33 6.39
N GLY A 34 -2.80 -10.17 5.79
CA GLY A 34 -1.75 -9.28 5.29
C GLY A 34 -0.86 -8.76 6.41
N GLN A 35 -1.44 -8.40 7.56
CA GLN A 35 -0.68 -7.99 8.75
C GLN A 35 0.23 -9.11 9.25
N GLY A 36 -0.27 -10.34 9.35
CA GLY A 36 0.54 -11.49 9.79
C GLY A 36 1.67 -11.84 8.83
N VAL A 37 1.45 -11.68 7.51
CA VAL A 37 2.51 -11.82 6.50
C VAL A 37 3.56 -10.72 6.66
N ALA A 38 3.14 -9.45 6.80
CA ALA A 38 4.05 -8.33 7.00
C ALA A 38 4.92 -8.51 8.26
N GLU A 39 4.33 -8.92 9.38
CA GLU A 39 5.06 -9.19 10.61
C GLU A 39 6.08 -10.33 10.43
N ARG A 40 5.68 -11.46 9.84
CA ARG A 40 6.54 -12.64 9.71
C ARG A 40 7.64 -12.47 8.67
N GLU A 41 7.31 -11.89 7.52
CA GLU A 41 8.18 -11.91 6.33
C GLU A 41 8.95 -10.60 6.17
N LEU A 42 8.34 -9.47 6.52
CA LEU A 42 8.99 -8.15 6.46
C LEU A 42 9.55 -7.70 7.83
N ARG A 43 9.27 -8.48 8.89
CA ARG A 43 9.59 -8.12 10.28
C ARG A 43 8.96 -6.78 10.62
N GLU A 44 7.74 -6.56 10.15
CA GLU A 44 7.07 -5.28 10.29
C GLU A 44 6.69 -5.05 11.77
N THR A 45 7.07 -3.90 12.31
CA THR A 45 6.66 -3.43 13.65
C THR A 45 6.39 -1.93 13.60
N PRO A 46 5.59 -1.35 14.52
CA PRO A 46 5.33 0.09 14.53
C PRO A 46 6.60 0.96 14.54
N GLU A 47 7.63 0.53 15.27
CA GLU A 47 8.92 1.23 15.35
C GLU A 47 9.68 1.17 14.02
N ARG A 48 9.65 0.02 13.34
CA ARG A 48 10.30 -0.17 12.04
C ARG A 48 9.59 0.62 10.95
N GLN A 49 8.26 0.66 10.95
CA GLN A 49 7.48 1.50 10.04
C GLN A 49 7.86 2.98 10.17
N LYS A 50 7.89 3.48 11.42
CA LYS A 50 8.22 4.88 11.70
C LYS A 50 9.64 5.21 11.23
N LYS A 51 10.62 4.38 11.61
CA LYS A 51 12.03 4.57 11.22
C LYS A 51 12.22 4.53 9.70
N ALA A 52 11.64 3.54 9.02
CA ALA A 52 11.75 3.41 7.57
C ALA A 52 11.10 4.60 6.84
N THR A 53 9.98 5.12 7.35
CA THR A 53 9.31 6.30 6.78
C THR A 53 10.15 7.57 6.93
N GLU A 54 10.80 7.76 8.09
CA GLU A 54 11.73 8.88 8.31
C GLU A 54 12.96 8.78 7.40
N GLU A 55 13.56 7.59 7.28
CA GLU A 55 14.70 7.33 6.39
C GLU A 55 14.33 7.60 4.93
N LEU A 56 13.18 7.10 4.47
CA LEU A 56 12.68 7.35 3.12
C LEU A 56 12.48 8.85 2.87
N ARG A 57 11.86 9.58 3.81
CA ARG A 57 11.66 11.03 3.70
C ARG A 57 13.00 11.76 3.59
N ASN A 58 14.02 11.34 4.33
CA ASN A 58 15.36 11.92 4.24
C ASN A 58 16.05 11.62 2.90
N LEU A 59 15.93 10.39 2.39
CA LEU A 59 16.43 10.02 1.06
C LEU A 59 15.78 10.85 -0.05
N LEU A 60 14.46 11.05 0.02
CA LEU A 60 13.73 11.84 -0.97
C LEU A 60 14.15 13.32 -0.93
N LYS A 61 14.33 13.90 0.27
CA LYS A 61 14.88 15.26 0.41
C LYS A 61 16.29 15.38 -0.19
N GLY A 62 17.14 14.37 0.00
CA GLY A 62 18.48 14.33 -0.60
C GLY A 62 18.48 14.13 -2.12
N LYS A 63 17.45 13.48 -2.68
CA LYS A 63 17.30 13.23 -4.12
C LYS A 63 16.63 14.36 -4.91
N ILE A 64 15.97 15.32 -4.27
CA ILE A 64 15.37 16.49 -4.96
C ILE A 64 16.43 17.50 -5.47
N LEU A 65 17.73 17.28 -5.22
CA LEU A 65 18.84 18.15 -5.63
C LEU A 65 19.75 17.57 -6.74
N LEU A 66 19.31 16.55 -7.49
CA LEU A 66 20.04 16.03 -8.66
C LEU A 66 19.21 16.14 -9.94
#